data_AF-A0A3C0NLK6-F1
#
_entry.id   AF-A0A3C0NLK6-F1
#
_cell.length_a   1.000
_cell.length_b   1.000
_cell.length_c   1.000
_cell.angle_alpha   90.00
_cell.angle_beta   90.00
_cell.angle_gamma   90.00
#
_symmetry.space_group_name_H-M   'P 1'
#
loop_
_entity.id
_entity.type
_entity.pdbx_description
1 polymer ?
#
loop_
_entity_poly.entity_id
_entity_poly.type
_entity_poly.pdbx_seq_one_letter_code
_entity_poly.pdbx_strand_id
1 'polypeptide(L)'
;MSECTHDCSTCGENCAERQADFRKPLHEGASVKKVIAVVSGKGGVGKSLVTALLASEMQRRGFNAAVLDADITGPSIPRSFGVTEHATGTSEVLFPV
;
A
#
# COMPACT_ATOMS: atom_id res chain seq x y z
N MET A 1 -15.71 -29.16 16.62
CA MET A 1 -15.75 -28.63 15.24
C MET A 1 -16.54 -27.34 15.31
N SER A 2 -15.85 -26.21 15.42
CA SER A 2 -16.47 -24.88 15.48
C SER A 2 -16.91 -24.48 14.08
N GLU A 3 -18.22 -24.29 13.90
CA GLU A 3 -18.79 -23.76 12.66
C GLU A 3 -18.43 -22.28 12.53
N CYS A 4 -17.78 -21.93 11.42
CA CYS A 4 -17.40 -20.57 11.10
C CYS A 4 -18.57 -19.88 10.39
N THR A 5 -19.18 -18.90 11.04
CA THR A 5 -20.41 -18.23 10.56
C THR A 5 -20.16 -17.08 9.58
N HIS A 6 -18.91 -16.90 9.12
CA HIS A 6 -18.50 -15.85 8.15
C HIS A 6 -18.88 -14.40 8.52
N ASP A 7 -19.26 -14.15 9.78
CA ASP A 7 -19.49 -12.83 10.32
C ASP A 7 -18.27 -12.37 11.14
N CYS A 8 -17.43 -11.52 10.52
CA CYS A 8 -16.17 -11.06 11.10
C CYS A 8 -16.34 -9.91 12.12
N SER A 9 -17.57 -9.52 12.46
CA SER A 9 -17.82 -8.40 13.38
C SER A 9 -17.56 -8.75 14.86
N THR A 10 -17.51 -10.03 15.21
CA THR A 10 -17.46 -10.51 16.61
C THR A 10 -16.42 -11.59 16.90
N CYS A 11 -15.54 -11.90 15.93
CA CYS A 11 -14.54 -12.96 16.10
C CYS A 11 -13.33 -12.45 16.92
N GLY A 12 -13.35 -12.72 18.23
CA GLY A 12 -12.27 -12.43 19.19
C GLY A 12 -11.25 -13.55 19.36
N GLU A 13 -11.29 -14.60 18.54
CA GLU A 13 -10.28 -15.65 18.59
C GLU A 13 -8.95 -15.13 18.02
N ASN A 14 -7.93 -15.09 18.88
CA ASN A 14 -6.54 -14.93 18.43
C ASN A 14 -6.12 -16.22 17.73
N CYS A 15 -6.44 -16.34 16.44
CA CYS A 15 -5.91 -17.41 15.60
C CYS A 15 -4.38 -17.34 15.62
N ALA A 16 -3.75 -18.39 16.16
CA ALA A 16 -2.29 -18.53 16.22
C ALA A 16 -1.62 -18.44 14.83
N GLU A 17 -2.40 -18.59 13.76
CA GLU A 17 -1.98 -18.48 12.36
C GLU A 17 -1.56 -17.06 11.91
N ARG A 18 -1.73 -16.01 12.74
CA ARG A 18 -1.30 -14.64 12.38
C ARG A 18 0.22 -14.40 12.49
N GLN A 19 1.04 -15.44 12.68
CA GLN A 19 2.46 -15.34 13.07
C GLN A 19 3.50 -15.29 11.95
N ALA A 20 3.12 -15.24 10.68
CA ALA A 20 4.11 -15.00 9.64
C ALA A 20 4.36 -13.48 9.51
N ASP A 21 5.48 -13.00 10.04
CA ASP A 21 5.96 -11.65 9.74
C ASP A 21 6.48 -11.64 8.29
N PHE A 22 5.62 -11.27 7.35
CA PHE A 22 5.95 -11.17 5.93
C PHE A 22 6.77 -9.92 5.58
N ARG A 23 7.27 -9.17 6.59
CA ARG A 23 8.07 -7.97 6.36
C ARG A 23 9.49 -8.37 5.95
N LYS A 24 9.82 -8.14 4.68
CA LYS A 24 11.21 -8.13 4.23
C LYS A 24 11.91 -6.88 4.79
N PRO A 25 13.17 -6.97 5.24
CA PRO A 25 13.95 -5.78 5.55
C PRO A 25 14.05 -4.87 4.32
N LEU A 26 14.12 -3.57 4.56
CA LEU A 26 14.32 -2.59 3.50
C LEU A 26 15.72 -2.76 2.87
N HIS A 27 15.87 -2.31 1.63
CA HIS A 27 17.16 -2.23 0.96
C HIS A 27 18.14 -1.34 1.75
N GLU A 28 19.44 -1.62 1.66
CA GLU A 28 20.47 -0.81 2.30
C GLU A 28 20.41 0.65 1.81
N GLY A 29 20.39 1.61 2.74
CA GLY A 29 20.21 3.03 2.42
C GLY A 29 18.75 3.49 2.22
N ALA A 30 17.77 2.59 2.23
CA ALA A 30 16.36 2.97 2.29
C ALA A 30 15.89 3.14 3.75
N SER A 31 15.07 4.18 3.99
CA SER A 31 14.49 4.45 5.30
C SER A 31 13.00 4.74 5.19
N VAL A 32 12.17 3.80 5.66
CA VAL A 32 10.71 3.93 5.67
C VAL A 32 10.21 3.68 7.08
N LYS A 33 9.67 4.73 7.71
CA LYS A 33 9.19 4.67 9.10
C LYS A 33 7.87 3.90 9.24
N LYS A 34 7.00 4.01 8.24
CA LYS A 34 5.65 3.45 8.23
C LYS A 34 5.29 3.02 6.81
N VAL A 35 4.74 1.81 6.69
CA VAL A 35 4.15 1.29 5.46
C VAL A 35 2.65 1.16 5.70
N ILE A 36 1.84 1.77 4.83
CA ILE A 36 0.38 1.71 4.89
C ILE A 36 -0.10 1.00 3.62
N ALA A 37 -0.72 -0.16 3.78
CA ALA A 37 -1.33 -0.89 2.67
C ALA A 37 -2.78 -0.41 2.48
N VAL A 38 -3.11 0.08 1.29
CA VAL A 38 -4.48 0.44 0.91
C VAL A 38 -5.01 -0.62 -0.04
N VAL A 39 -6.04 -1.36 0.40
CA VAL A 39 -6.60 -2.52 -0.32
C VAL A 39 -8.11 -2.35 -0.54
N SER A 40 -8.64 -2.99 -1.58
CA SER A 40 -10.07 -2.99 -1.89
C SER A 40 -10.53 -4.35 -2.40
N GLY A 41 -11.68 -4.83 -1.94
CA GLY A 41 -12.25 -6.12 -2.40
C GLY A 41 -12.91 -6.08 -3.77
N LYS A 42 -13.12 -4.90 -4.36
CA LYS A 42 -13.76 -4.70 -5.67
C LYS A 42 -13.12 -3.52 -6.41
N GLY A 43 -13.16 -3.55 -7.74
CA GLY A 43 -12.74 -2.42 -8.58
C GLY A 43 -13.70 -1.22 -8.46
N GLY A 44 -13.20 -0.01 -8.68
CA GLY A 44 -14.03 1.21 -8.75
C GLY A 44 -14.42 1.83 -7.40
N VAL A 45 -14.02 1.27 -6.26
CA VAL A 45 -14.34 1.81 -4.93
C VAL A 45 -13.56 3.08 -4.54
N GLY A 46 -12.69 3.57 -5.43
CA GLY A 46 -11.89 4.77 -5.17
C GLY A 46 -10.59 4.53 -4.37
N LYS A 47 -10.09 3.28 -4.28
CA LYS A 47 -8.82 2.96 -3.61
C LYS A 47 -7.69 3.91 -4.00
N SER A 48 -7.47 4.11 -5.30
CA SER A 48 -6.37 4.94 -5.81
C SER A 48 -6.56 6.43 -5.49
N LEU A 49 -7.80 6.91 -5.51
CA LEU A 49 -8.14 8.27 -5.09
C LEU A 49 -7.79 8.48 -3.61
N VAL A 50 -8.20 7.54 -2.74
CA VAL A 50 -7.89 7.59 -1.32
C VAL A 50 -6.38 7.55 -1.08
N THR A 51 -5.65 6.69 -1.79
CA THR A 51 -4.18 6.63 -1.72
C THR A 51 -3.53 7.96 -2.12
N ALA A 52 -3.97 8.58 -3.21
CA ALA A 52 -3.42 9.85 -3.68
C ALA A 52 -3.68 10.99 -2.68
N LEU A 53 -4.91 11.11 -2.17
CA LEU A 53 -5.27 12.11 -1.17
C LEU A 53 -4.51 11.90 0.15
N LEU A 54 -4.35 10.65 0.58
CA LEU A 54 -3.58 10.32 1.78
C LEU A 54 -2.12 10.76 1.64
N ALA A 55 -1.47 10.44 0.52
CA ALA A 55 -0.08 10.84 0.27
C ALA A 55 0.07 12.37 0.22
N SER A 56 -0.82 13.06 -0.49
CA SER A 56 -0.84 14.53 -0.55
C SER A 56 -1.03 15.18 0.82
N GLU A 57 -1.93 14.65 1.65
CA GLU A 57 -2.15 15.16 3.00
C GLU A 57 -0.96 14.91 3.92
N MET A 58 -0.31 13.75 3.82
CA MET A 58 0.90 13.44 4.59
C MET A 58 2.06 14.37 4.21
N GLN A 59 2.24 14.64 2.91
CA GLN A 59 3.19 15.65 2.44
C GLN A 59 2.83 17.05 2.97
N ARG A 60 1.55 17.44 2.92
CA ARG A 60 1.08 18.74 3.46
C ARG A 60 1.33 18.89 4.96
N ARG A 61 1.34 17.78 5.71
CA ARG A 61 1.69 17.73 7.14
C ARG A 61 3.19 17.70 7.42
N GLY A 62 4.04 17.72 6.39
CA GLY A 62 5.49 17.73 6.52
C GLY A 62 6.14 16.34 6.62
N PHE A 63 5.42 15.27 6.25
CA PHE A 63 6.00 13.94 6.17
C PHE A 63 6.49 13.61 4.75
N ASN A 64 7.65 12.98 4.64
CA ASN A 64 8.12 12.39 3.39
C ASN A 64 7.25 11.18 3.03
N ALA A 65 6.25 11.37 2.18
CA ALA A 65 5.36 10.31 1.72
C ALA A 65 5.60 9.99 0.25
N ALA A 66 5.65 8.69 -0.06
CA ALA A 66 5.74 8.15 -1.41
C ALA A 66 4.64 7.11 -1.61
N VAL A 67 4.25 6.89 -2.86
CA VAL A 67 3.25 5.87 -3.23
C VAL A 67 3.94 4.83 -4.10
N LEU A 68 3.81 3.56 -3.71
CA LEU A 68 4.13 2.41 -4.54
C LEU A 68 2.82 1.83 -5.07
N ASP A 69 2.56 2.01 -6.37
CA ASP A 69 1.36 1.48 -7.00
C ASP A 69 1.58 0.01 -7.39
N ALA A 70 0.91 -0.90 -6.69
CA ALA A 70 0.89 -2.33 -6.99
C ALA A 70 -0.37 -2.77 -7.75
N ASP A 71 -1.20 -1.81 -8.20
CA ASP A 71 -2.43 -2.12 -8.93
C ASP A 71 -2.13 -2.46 -10.40
N ILE A 72 -2.31 -3.73 -10.76
CA ILE A 72 -2.10 -4.24 -12.12
C ILE A 72 -3.18 -3.75 -13.09
N THR A 73 -4.37 -3.39 -12.59
CA THR A 73 -5.56 -3.12 -13.42
C THR A 73 -5.53 -1.76 -14.13
N GLY A 74 -4.54 -0.91 -13.84
CA GLY A 74 -4.20 0.25 -14.65
C GLY A 74 -3.49 1.36 -13.85
N PRO A 75 -2.70 2.23 -14.52
CA PRO A 75 -1.85 3.23 -13.86
C PRO A 75 -2.69 4.39 -13.32
N SER A 76 -3.44 4.16 -12.26
CA SER A 76 -4.39 5.12 -11.70
C SER A 76 -3.69 6.17 -10.82
N ILE A 77 -2.60 5.79 -10.14
CA ILE A 77 -1.85 6.69 -9.28
C ILE A 77 -0.99 7.69 -10.07
N PRO A 78 -0.11 7.30 -11.02
CA PRO A 78 0.70 8.27 -11.76
C PRO A 78 -0.17 9.32 -12.47
N ARG A 79 -1.29 8.88 -13.05
CA ARG A 79 -2.29 9.78 -13.67
C ARG A 79 -2.92 10.76 -12.69
N SER A 80 -3.17 10.34 -11.45
CA SER A 80 -3.75 11.21 -10.41
C SER A 80 -2.77 12.31 -9.97
N PHE A 81 -1.46 12.06 -10.07
CA PHE A 81 -0.40 13.03 -9.79
C PHE A 81 0.09 13.79 -11.03
N GLY A 82 -0.45 13.51 -12.22
CA GLY A 82 0.01 14.13 -13.47
C GLY A 82 1.39 13.68 -13.93
N VAL A 83 1.90 12.55 -13.42
CA VAL A 83 3.20 11.99 -13.80
C VAL A 83 3.07 11.31 -15.16
N THR A 84 3.87 11.77 -16.13
CA THR A 84 3.87 11.26 -17.51
C THR A 84 5.11 10.44 -17.86
N GLU A 85 6.14 10.52 -17.03
CA GLU A 85 7.38 9.77 -17.19
C GLU A 85 7.26 8.36 -16.60
N HIS A 86 8.12 7.47 -17.09
CA HIS A 86 8.20 6.10 -16.60
C HIS A 86 9.18 6.00 -15.44
N ALA A 87 8.83 5.19 -14.44
CA ALA A 87 9.75 4.86 -13.38
C ALA A 87 10.99 4.14 -13.95
N THR A 88 12.16 4.59 -13.52
CA THR A 88 13.45 4.01 -13.90
C THR A 88 14.07 3.32 -12.69
N GLY A 89 15.03 2.43 -12.92
CA GLY A 89 15.66 1.68 -11.85
C GLY A 89 16.83 0.86 -12.34
N THR A 90 17.52 0.23 -11.39
CA THR A 90 18.51 -0.80 -11.65
C THR A 90 17.92 -2.17 -11.35
N SER A 91 18.73 -3.23 -11.41
CA SER A 91 18.34 -4.56 -10.92
C SER A 91 18.04 -4.60 -9.42
N GLU A 92 18.44 -3.57 -8.66
CA GLU A 92 18.38 -3.56 -7.20
C GLU A 92 17.43 -2.51 -6.63
N VAL A 93 17.25 -1.37 -7.33
CA VAL A 93 16.47 -0.24 -6.84
C VAL A 93 15.54 0.36 -7.90
N LEU A 94 14.40 0.89 -7.45
CA LEU A 94 13.54 1.75 -8.24
C LEU A 94 13.78 3.20 -7.82
N PHE A 95 14.00 4.08 -8.79
CA PHE A 95 14.12 5.51 -8.52
C PHE A 95 12.73 6.16 -8.45
N PRO A 96 12.48 7.03 -7.46
CA PRO A 96 11.28 7.85 -7.45
C PRO A 96 11.16 8.69 -8.71
N VAL A 97 9.93 8.93 -9.11
CA VAL A 97 9.53 9.74 -10.27
C VAL A 97 8.90 11.02 -9.75
#